data_AF-A0A353P1V7-F1
#
_entry.id   AF-A0A353P1V7-F1
#
_cell.length_a   1.000
_cell.length_b   1.000
_cell.length_c   1.000
_cell.angle_alpha   90.00
_cell.angle_beta   90.00
_cell.angle_gamma   90.00
#
_symmetry.space_group_name_H-M   'P 1'
#
loop_
_entity.id
_entity.type
_entity.pdbx_description
1 polymer ?
#
loop_
_entity_poly.entity_id
_entity_poly.type
_entity_poly.pdbx_seq_one_letter_code
_entity_poly.pdbx_strand_id
1 'polypeptide(L)'
;MRSREKQLKVIRELFEGNEGEKKVLEDNNVSEQTWRRWLADKHFISKVTNKIETAKLANQILLAKLMPVVTTRLLQLCSSENEDVSRKACLTLVELQNDKEINLQFEEKPEMQIEPETASKILAVLAERRREKRNKIEN
;
A
#
# COMPACT_ATOMS: atom_id res chain seq x y z
N MET A 1 -25.90 -12.18 -7.89
CA MET A 1 -24.80 -11.20 -7.69
C MET A 1 -23.51 -11.97 -7.38
N ARG A 2 -23.07 -12.38 -6.22
CA ARG A 2 -22.17 -11.65 -5.33
C ARG A 2 -20.72 -12.19 -5.23
N SER A 3 -20.14 -13.06 -6.08
CA SER A 3 -18.80 -13.67 -5.75
C SER A 3 -17.71 -12.62 -5.47
N ARG A 4 -17.57 -11.62 -6.36
CA ARG A 4 -16.57 -10.55 -6.21
C ARG A 4 -16.92 -9.53 -5.13
N GLU A 5 -18.20 -9.24 -4.94
CA GLU A 5 -18.69 -8.35 -3.88
C GLU A 5 -18.50 -8.97 -2.50
N LYS A 6 -18.73 -10.28 -2.38
CA LYS A 6 -18.54 -11.07 -1.16
C LYS A 6 -17.05 -11.17 -0.82
N GLN A 7 -16.20 -11.44 -1.81
CA GLN A 7 -14.74 -11.35 -1.65
C GLN A 7 -14.29 -9.99 -1.13
N LEU A 8 -14.79 -8.89 -1.70
CA LEU A 8 -14.46 -7.53 -1.25
C LEU A 8 -14.97 -7.21 0.16
N LYS A 9 -16.13 -7.75 0.53
CA LYS A 9 -16.67 -7.61 1.89
C LYS A 9 -15.77 -8.34 2.90
N VAL A 10 -15.41 -9.59 2.63
CA VAL A 10 -14.50 -10.39 3.48
C VAL A 10 -13.14 -9.70 3.63
N ILE A 11 -12.57 -9.18 2.53
CA ILE A 11 -11.32 -8.41 2.61
C ILE A 11 -11.49 -7.20 3.53
N ARG A 12 -12.55 -6.41 3.40
CA ARG A 12 -12.76 -5.26 4.30
C ARG A 12 -12.83 -5.68 5.76
N GLU A 13 -13.63 -6.70 6.07
CA GLU A 13 -13.80 -7.16 7.46
C GLU A 13 -12.52 -7.77 8.05
N LEU A 14 -11.69 -8.43 7.24
CA LEU A 14 -10.37 -8.92 7.66
C LEU A 14 -9.39 -7.79 8.06
N PHE A 15 -9.52 -6.60 7.47
CA PHE A 15 -8.61 -5.47 7.71
C PHE A 15 -9.20 -4.37 8.61
N GLU A 16 -10.53 -4.28 8.72
CA GLU A 16 -11.25 -3.28 9.54
C GLU A 16 -11.72 -3.89 10.87
N GLY A 17 -11.95 -5.20 10.93
CA GLY A 17 -12.33 -5.92 12.12
C GLY A 17 -11.11 -6.31 12.97
N ASN A 18 -11.27 -6.27 14.29
CA ASN A 18 -10.26 -6.79 15.24
C ASN A 18 -10.45 -8.30 15.48
N GLU A 19 -11.13 -8.97 14.56
CA GLU A 19 -11.58 -10.36 14.71
C GLU A 19 -10.69 -11.29 13.89
N GLY A 20 -10.45 -12.50 14.42
CA GLY A 20 -9.61 -13.48 13.75
C GLY A 20 -10.24 -13.99 12.45
N GLU A 21 -9.38 -14.43 11.51
CA GLU A 21 -9.75 -14.94 10.18
C GLU A 21 -10.93 -15.92 10.21
N LYS A 22 -10.92 -16.89 11.13
CA LYS A 22 -11.98 -17.89 11.26
C LYS A 22 -13.36 -17.27 11.50
N LYS A 23 -13.44 -16.27 12.38
CA LYS A 23 -14.69 -15.62 12.73
C LYS A 23 -15.26 -14.81 11.56
N VAL A 24 -14.37 -14.10 10.84
CA VAL A 24 -14.76 -13.36 9.62
C VAL A 24 -15.27 -14.31 8.53
N LEU A 25 -14.67 -15.50 8.38
CA LEU A 25 -15.14 -16.50 7.41
C LEU A 25 -16.50 -17.09 7.80
N GLU A 26 -16.72 -17.37 9.08
CA GLU A 26 -18.00 -17.84 9.63
C GLU A 26 -19.12 -16.80 9.43
N ASP A 27 -18.88 -15.55 9.81
CA ASP A 27 -19.85 -14.45 9.68
C ASP A 27 -20.26 -14.19 8.22
N ASN A 28 -19.35 -14.44 7.28
CA ASN A 28 -19.63 -14.33 5.86
C ASN A 28 -20.16 -15.62 5.22
N ASN A 29 -20.36 -16.70 5.97
CA ASN A 29 -20.74 -18.02 5.42
C ASN A 29 -19.80 -18.43 4.27
N VAL A 30 -18.49 -18.39 4.52
CA VAL A 30 -17.45 -18.83 3.59
C VAL A 30 -16.86 -20.12 4.12
N SER A 31 -17.01 -21.21 3.37
CA SER A 31 -16.38 -22.47 3.73
C SER A 31 -14.87 -22.41 3.52
N GLU A 32 -14.13 -23.23 4.25
CA GLU A 32 -12.67 -23.32 4.11
C GLU A 32 -12.24 -23.70 2.69
N GLN A 33 -13.01 -24.56 2.00
CA GLN A 33 -12.75 -24.89 0.59
C GLN A 33 -12.91 -23.69 -0.35
N THR A 34 -13.95 -22.87 -0.13
CA THR A 34 -14.15 -21.64 -0.91
C THR A 34 -13.04 -20.63 -0.62
N TRP A 35 -12.63 -20.51 0.63
CA TRP A 35 -11.51 -19.66 1.04
C TRP A 35 -10.19 -20.08 0.37
N ARG A 36 -9.82 -21.36 0.45
CA ARG A 36 -8.63 -21.89 -0.25
C ARG A 36 -8.69 -21.66 -1.76
N ARG A 37 -9.88 -21.80 -2.37
CA ARG A 37 -10.06 -21.51 -3.80
C ARG A 37 -9.85 -20.02 -4.11
N TRP A 38 -10.29 -19.12 -3.24
CA TRP A 38 -10.03 -17.68 -3.40
C TRP A 38 -8.56 -17.36 -3.20
N LEU A 39 -7.88 -17.98 -2.25
CA LEU A 39 -6.43 -17.84 -2.10
C LEU A 39 -5.66 -18.39 -3.30
N ALA A 40 -6.18 -19.38 -4.03
CA ALA A 40 -5.56 -19.83 -5.28
C ALA A 40 -5.79 -18.87 -6.47
N ASP A 41 -6.73 -17.93 -6.36
CA ASP A 41 -7.03 -16.94 -7.40
C ASP A 41 -6.07 -15.76 -7.34
N LYS A 42 -5.28 -15.58 -8.41
CA LYS A 42 -4.33 -14.46 -8.55
C LYS A 42 -4.98 -13.10 -8.37
N HIS A 43 -6.21 -12.92 -8.85
CA HIS A 43 -6.90 -11.63 -8.75
C HIS A 43 -7.29 -11.32 -7.30
N PHE A 44 -7.67 -12.34 -6.53
CA PHE A 44 -8.00 -12.20 -5.12
C PHE A 44 -6.74 -11.94 -4.27
N ILE A 45 -5.68 -12.73 -4.46
CA ILE A 45 -4.39 -12.49 -3.78
C ILE A 45 -3.89 -11.08 -4.05
N SER A 46 -3.86 -10.63 -5.31
CA SER A 46 -3.37 -9.29 -5.64
C SER A 46 -4.13 -8.20 -4.88
N LYS A 47 -5.46 -8.33 -4.72
CA LYS A 47 -6.24 -7.38 -3.92
C LYS A 47 -5.90 -7.41 -2.44
N VAL A 48 -5.68 -8.60 -1.88
CA VAL A 48 -5.25 -8.75 -0.48
C VAL A 48 -3.87 -8.14 -0.28
N THR A 49 -2.91 -8.46 -1.15
CA THR A 49 -1.55 -7.92 -1.11
C THR A 49 -1.56 -6.39 -1.21
N ASN A 50 -2.27 -5.81 -2.17
CA ASN A 50 -2.39 -4.35 -2.30
C ASN A 50 -2.97 -3.71 -1.03
N LYS A 51 -3.92 -4.38 -0.37
CA LYS A 51 -4.51 -3.88 0.89
C LYS A 51 -3.49 -3.94 2.04
N ILE A 52 -2.70 -5.02 2.13
CA ILE A 52 -1.59 -5.16 3.08
C ILE A 52 -0.57 -4.04 2.87
N GLU A 53 -0.15 -3.81 1.63
CA GLU A 53 0.81 -2.76 1.27
C GLU A 53 0.28 -1.38 1.59
N THR A 54 -1.00 -1.11 1.29
CA THR A 54 -1.63 0.17 1.64
C THR A 54 -1.66 0.38 3.16
N ALA A 55 -1.95 -0.66 3.94
CA ALA A 55 -1.93 -0.59 5.40
C ALA A 55 -0.50 -0.38 5.94
N LYS A 56 0.50 -1.07 5.37
CA LYS A 56 1.91 -0.86 5.70
C LYS A 56 2.32 0.58 5.42
N LEU A 57 1.97 1.12 4.26
CA LEU A 57 2.27 2.49 3.87
C LEU A 57 1.58 3.49 4.82
N ALA A 58 0.31 3.25 5.17
CA ALA A 58 -0.41 4.09 6.13
C ALA A 58 0.29 4.10 7.52
N ASN A 59 0.75 2.94 7.99
CA ASN A 59 1.52 2.84 9.23
C ASN A 59 2.86 3.57 9.11
N GLN A 60 3.58 3.43 8.01
CA GLN A 60 4.83 4.17 7.77
C GLN A 60 4.62 5.68 7.76
N ILE A 61 3.54 6.17 7.13
CA ILE A 61 3.18 7.59 7.15
C ILE A 61 2.88 8.04 8.57
N LEU A 62 2.15 7.24 9.35
CA LEU A 62 1.82 7.56 10.74
C LEU A 62 3.08 7.61 11.62
N LEU A 63 3.98 6.65 11.45
CA LEU A 63 5.29 6.66 12.11
C LEU A 63 6.08 7.91 11.69
N ALA A 64 6.19 8.21 10.40
CA ALA A 64 6.89 9.40 9.91
C ALA A 64 6.33 10.70 10.48
N LYS A 65 5.01 10.78 10.72
CA LYS A 65 4.38 11.92 11.39
C LYS A 65 4.70 12.01 12.88
N LEU A 66 4.79 10.86 13.56
CA LEU A 66 5.11 10.77 14.99
C LEU A 66 6.60 10.95 15.27
N MET A 67 7.46 10.56 14.34
CA MET A 67 8.91 10.57 14.48
C MET A 67 9.47 11.91 14.95
N PRO A 68 9.07 13.08 14.39
CA PRO A 68 9.51 14.38 14.89
C PRO A 68 9.17 14.60 16.35
N VAL A 69 7.94 14.28 16.77
CA VAL A 69 7.47 14.47 18.15
C VAL A 69 8.24 13.57 19.11
N VAL A 70 8.44 12.30 18.74
CA VAL A 70 9.21 11.33 19.54
C VAL A 70 10.67 11.77 19.64
N THR A 71 11.27 12.23 18.53
CA THR A 71 12.66 12.72 18.50
C THR A 71 12.84 13.93 19.41
N THR A 72 11.91 14.89 19.38
CA THR A 72 11.93 16.05 20.28
C THR A 72 11.84 15.61 21.74
N ARG A 73 11.01 14.63 22.05
CA ARG A 73 10.87 14.11 23.41
C ARG A 73 12.10 13.33 23.88
N LEU A 74 12.72 12.55 23.00
CA LEU A 74 14.00 11.89 23.27
C LEU A 74 15.11 12.92 23.55
N LEU A 75 15.18 13.99 22.75
CA LEU A 75 16.13 15.08 22.96
C LEU A 75 15.97 15.73 24.34
N GLN A 76 14.73 15.90 24.81
CA GLN A 76 14.46 16.40 26.17
C GLN A 76 14.93 15.42 27.25
N LEU A 77 14.75 14.11 27.04
CA LEU A 77 15.20 13.07 27.98
C LEU A 77 16.72 12.95 28.06
N CYS A 78 17.45 13.28 26.98
CA CYS A 78 18.92 13.37 27.01
C CYS A 78 19.43 14.38 28.03
N SER A 79 18.68 15.45 28.29
CA SER A 79 19.04 16.48 29.28
C SER A 79 18.45 16.22 30.67
N SER A 80 17.94 15.01 30.94
CA SER A 80 17.36 14.68 32.25
C SER A 80 18.43 14.40 33.31
N GLU A 81 18.10 14.66 34.58
CA GLU A 81 18.99 14.44 35.73
C GLU A 81 19.23 12.94 36.02
N ASN A 82 18.40 12.06 35.46
CA ASN A 82 18.57 10.62 35.60
C ASN A 82 19.53 10.11 34.53
N GLU A 83 20.75 9.80 34.95
CA GLU A 83 21.84 9.38 34.07
C GLU A 83 21.49 8.13 33.23
N ASP A 84 20.77 7.16 33.81
CA ASP A 84 20.39 5.94 33.09
C ASP A 84 19.33 6.22 32.00
N VAL A 85 18.41 7.14 32.27
CA VAL A 85 17.39 7.57 31.30
C VAL A 85 18.02 8.42 30.19
N SER A 86 18.88 9.36 30.56
CA SER A 86 19.65 10.18 29.62
C SER A 86 20.51 9.31 28.70
N ARG A 87 21.28 8.36 29.27
CA ARG A 87 22.14 7.44 28.51
C ARG A 87 21.33 6.59 27.54
N LYS A 88 20.21 6.02 27.98
CA LYS A 88 19.32 5.24 27.10
C LYS A 88 18.72 6.10 25.99
N ALA A 89 18.26 7.31 26.29
CA ALA A 89 17.71 8.22 25.28
C ALA A 89 18.76 8.59 24.21
N CYS A 90 20.00 8.86 24.62
CA CYS A 90 21.12 9.12 23.72
C CYS A 90 21.42 7.92 22.80
N LEU A 91 21.46 6.69 23.35
CA LEU A 91 21.67 5.48 22.57
C LEU A 91 20.55 5.26 21.54
N THR A 92 19.29 5.40 21.95
CA THR A 92 18.13 5.27 21.05
C THR A 92 18.16 6.30 19.92
N LEU A 93 18.62 7.53 20.18
CA LEU A 93 18.79 8.55 19.14
C LEU A 93 19.86 8.18 18.10
N VAL A 94 20.96 7.56 18.54
CA VAL A 94 22.01 7.07 17.63
C VAL A 94 21.52 5.88 16.80
N GLU A 95 20.83 4.93 17.43
CA GLU A 95 20.21 3.78 16.72
C GLU A 95 19.22 4.25 15.65
N LEU A 96 18.34 5.21 15.98
CA LEU A 96 17.41 5.81 15.02
C LEU A 96 18.06 6.50 13.82
N GLN A 97 19.31 6.97 13.95
CA GLN A 97 20.06 7.54 12.84
C GLN A 97 20.69 6.47 11.95
N ASN A 98 21.11 5.35 12.53
CA ASN A 98 21.69 4.23 11.80
C ASN A 98 20.64 3.45 11.00
N ASP A 99 19.40 3.37 11.50
CA ASP A 99 18.29 2.70 10.81
C ASP A 99 17.70 3.51 9.63
N LYS A 100 18.27 4.68 9.29
CA LYS A 100 17.80 5.52 8.16
C LYS A 100 18.03 4.92 6.78
N GLU A 101 18.61 3.73 6.67
CA GLU A 101 18.44 2.89 5.48
C GLU A 101 17.03 2.28 5.45
N ILE A 102 16.01 3.13 5.51
CA ILE A 102 14.67 2.76 5.05
C ILE A 102 14.80 2.63 3.54
N ASN A 103 15.16 1.42 3.11
CA ASN A 103 15.18 0.98 1.72
C ASN A 103 13.74 1.06 1.20
N LEU A 104 13.30 2.28 0.83
CA LEU A 104 12.14 2.50 -0.02
C LEU A 104 12.52 2.02 -1.42
N GLN A 105 12.69 0.71 -1.56
CA GLN A 105 12.64 0.05 -2.85
C GLN A 105 11.19 0.18 -3.31
N PHE A 106 10.87 1.33 -3.91
CA PHE A 106 9.80 1.39 -4.87
C PHE A 106 10.20 0.37 -5.94
N GLU A 107 9.50 -0.77 -6.00
CA GLU A 107 9.63 -1.69 -7.11
C GLU A 107 9.62 -0.86 -8.40
N GLU A 108 10.70 -0.97 -9.17
CA GLU A 108 10.81 -0.31 -10.45
C GLU A 108 9.54 -0.63 -11.24
N LYS A 109 8.84 0.43 -11.62
CA LYS A 109 7.71 0.40 -12.55
C LYS A 109 8.05 -0.64 -13.63
N PRO A 110 7.21 -1.67 -13.86
CA PRO A 110 7.44 -2.53 -15.01
C PRO A 110 7.47 -1.60 -16.23
N GLU A 111 8.63 -1.47 -16.87
CA GLU A 111 8.74 -0.76 -18.12
C GLU A 111 7.72 -1.39 -19.06
N MET A 112 6.67 -0.64 -19.34
CA MET A 112 5.66 -1.05 -20.30
C MET A 112 6.35 -0.96 -21.65
N GLN A 113 7.02 -2.04 -22.04
CA GLN A 113 7.64 -2.22 -23.35
C GLN A 113 6.49 -2.36 -24.35
N ILE A 114 5.93 -1.22 -24.75
CA ILE A 114 5.02 -1.16 -25.88
C ILE A 114 5.88 -1.42 -27.10
N GLU A 115 5.63 -2.53 -27.78
CA GLU A 115 6.26 -2.85 -29.05
C GLU A 115 6.10 -1.65 -30.01
N PRO A 116 7.17 -1.20 -30.70
CA PRO A 116 7.15 0.05 -31.48
C PRO A 116 6.07 0.09 -32.57
N GLU A 117 5.68 -1.07 -33.10
CA GLU A 117 4.55 -1.18 -34.02
C GLU A 117 3.21 -0.82 -33.37
N THR A 118 2.99 -1.24 -32.13
CA THR A 118 1.77 -0.97 -31.38
C THR A 118 1.69 0.50 -30.98
N ALA A 119 2.82 1.10 -30.58
CA ALA A 119 2.90 2.54 -30.32
C ALA A 119 2.55 3.37 -31.56
N SER A 120 3.07 2.96 -32.73
CA SER A 120 2.80 3.65 -34.00
C SER A 120 1.32 3.60 -34.40
N LYS A 121 0.67 2.44 -34.22
CA LYS A 121 -0.78 2.28 -34.48
C LYS A 121 -1.62 3.15 -33.55
N ILE A 122 -1.29 3.20 -32.26
CA ILE A 122 -2.00 4.05 -31.28
C ILE A 122 -1.85 5.53 -31.64
N LEU A 123 -0.64 5.97 -32.01
CA LEU A 123 -0.40 7.36 -32.42
C LEU A 123 -1.17 7.74 -33.69
N ALA A 124 -1.24 6.83 -34.67
CA ALA A 124 -2.02 7.06 -35.89
C ALA A 124 -3.52 7.25 -35.59
N VAL A 125 -4.10 6.37 -34.79
CA VAL A 125 -5.53 6.45 -34.39
C VAL A 125 -5.81 7.73 -33.60
N LEU A 126 -4.90 8.14 -32.72
CA LEU A 126 -5.05 9.39 -31.96
C LEU A 126 -4.95 10.63 -32.85
N ALA A 127 -4.06 10.61 -33.85
CA ALA A 127 -3.91 11.70 -34.81
C ALA A 127 -5.17 11.86 -35.69
N GLU A 128 -5.74 10.76 -36.15
CA GLU A 128 -6.98 10.74 -36.94
C GLU A 128 -8.17 11.29 -36.14
N ARG A 129 -8.35 10.82 -34.91
CA ARG A 129 -9.41 11.29 -33.99
C ARG A 129 -9.29 12.78 -33.65
N ARG A 130 -8.06 13.32 -33.63
CA ARG A 130 -7.81 14.76 -33.41
C ARG A 130 -8.20 15.59 -34.63
N ARG A 131 -7.96 15.08 -35.85
CA ARG A 131 -8.38 15.75 -37.10
C ARG A 131 -9.90 15.76 -37.25
N GLU A 132 -10.57 14.63 -36.99
CA GLU A 132 -12.03 14.55 -37.01
C GLU A 132 -12.68 15.51 -36.01
N LYS A 133 -12.11 15.65 -34.81
CA LYS A 133 -12.59 16.62 -33.82
C LYS A 133 -12.38 18.07 -34.27
N ARG A 134 -11.27 18.38 -34.94
CA ARG A 134 -10.99 19.74 -35.45
C ARG A 134 -11.96 20.10 -36.58
N ASN A 135 -12.21 19.17 -37.50
CA ASN A 135 -13.13 19.38 -38.62
C ASN A 135 -14.61 19.50 -38.20
N LYS A 136 -14.98 19.01 -37.00
CA LYS A 136 -16.31 19.19 -36.40
C LYS A 136 -16.50 20.52 -35.66
N ILE A 137 -15.42 21.28 -35.43
CA ILE A 137 -15.45 22.58 -34.75
C ILE A 137 -15.48 23.72 -35.79
N GLU A 138 -15.06 23.44 -37.03
CA GLU A 138 -15.00 24.40 -38.15
C GLU A 138 -16.22 24.35 -39.10
N ASN A 139 -17.21 23.50 -38.79
CA ASN A 139 -18.55 23.49 -39.41
C ASN A 139 -19.61 23.81 -38.34
#